data_AF-A0A369CD40-F1
#
_entry.id   AF-A0A369CD40-F1
#
_cell.length_a   1.000
_cell.length_b   1.000
_cell.length_c   1.000
_cell.angle_alpha   90.00
_cell.angle_beta   90.00
_cell.angle_gamma   90.00
#
_symmetry.space_group_name_H-M   'P 1'
#
loop_
_entity.id
_entity.type
_entity.pdbx_description
1 polymer ?
#
loop_
_entity_poly.entity_id
_entity_poly.type
_entity_poly.pdbx_seq_one_letter_code
_entity_poly.pdbx_strand_id
1 'polypeptide(L)' 'MPLGQSDRNVAITTPLGADVLVLRSMSGTERLGRLFEYELELLSEDHDI' A
#
# COMPACT_ATOMS: atom_id res chain seq x y z
N MET A 1 3.97 -15.03 -10.30
CA MET A 1 3.28 -14.94 -9.00
C MET A 1 2.12 -13.98 -9.21
N PRO A 2 0.86 -14.36 -8.97
CA PRO A 2 -0.27 -13.44 -9.15
C PRO A 2 -0.18 -12.26 -8.18
N LEU A 3 -0.45 -11.05 -8.65
CA LEU A 3 -0.41 -9.80 -7.86
C LEU A 3 -1.75 -9.58 -7.17
N GLY A 4 -2.09 -10.43 -6.18
CA GLY A 4 -3.31 -10.30 -5.36
C GLY A 4 -3.01 -9.93 -3.91
N GLN A 5 -3.95 -9.23 -3.24
CA GLN A 5 -3.84 -8.88 -1.82
C GLN A 5 -4.23 -10.04 -0.88
N SER A 6 -5.04 -10.99 -1.33
CA SER A 6 -5.67 -12.04 -0.50
C SER A 6 -4.69 -12.96 0.25
N ASP A 7 -3.47 -13.14 -0.26
CA ASP A 7 -2.44 -14.00 0.35
C ASP A 7 -1.40 -13.21 1.17
N ARG A 8 -1.64 -11.92 1.46
CA ARG A 8 -0.68 -11.04 2.16
C ARG A 8 -1.08 -10.77 3.60
N ASN A 9 -0.09 -10.69 4.49
CA ASN A 9 -0.29 -10.36 5.90
C ASN A 9 -0.79 -8.93 6.14
N VAL A 10 -0.59 -8.04 5.15
CA VAL A 10 -0.99 -6.64 5.19
C VAL A 10 -1.64 -6.29 3.86
N ALA A 11 -2.84 -5.73 3.92
CA ALA A 11 -3.60 -5.27 2.76
C ALA A 11 -3.78 -3.75 2.81
N ILE A 12 -3.85 -3.12 1.63
CA ILE A 12 -4.16 -1.70 1.48
C ILE A 12 -5.48 -1.53 0.74
N THR A 13 -6.35 -0.68 1.26
CA THR A 13 -7.59 -0.28 0.58
C THR A 13 -7.37 1.08 -0.06
N THR A 14 -7.62 1.17 -1.36
CA THR A 14 -7.45 2.41 -2.12
C THR A 14 -8.73 2.78 -2.85
N PRO A 15 -8.96 4.08 -3.14
CA PRO A 15 -10.13 4.51 -3.93
C PRO A 15 -10.15 3.96 -5.36
N LEU A 16 -9.03 3.46 -5.88
CA LEU A 16 -8.93 2.90 -7.23
C LEU A 16 -9.57 1.51 -7.35
N GLY A 17 -9.91 0.88 -6.23
CA GLY A 17 -10.48 -0.46 -6.19
C GLY A 17 -9.55 -1.48 -5.53
N ALA A 18 -10.07 -2.69 -5.37
CA ALA A 18 -9.31 -3.81 -4.82
C ALA A 18 -8.27 -4.31 -5.85
N ASP A 19 -7.13 -4.79 -5.36
CA ASP A 19 -6.04 -5.40 -6.13
C ASP A 19 -5.37 -4.53 -7.22
N VAL A 20 -5.83 -3.28 -7.45
CA VAL A 20 -5.18 -2.32 -8.37
C VAL A 20 -3.80 -1.90 -7.87
N LEU A 21 -3.68 -1.69 -6.56
CA LEU A 21 -2.41 -1.35 -5.91
C LEU A 21 -2.05 -2.40 -4.86
N VAL A 22 -0.85 -2.93 -4.98
CA VAL A 22 -0.31 -3.98 -4.12
C VAL A 22 0.81 -3.43 -3.24
N LEU A 23 0.67 -3.54 -1.92
CA LEU A 23 1.62 -2.97 -0.96
C LEU A 23 2.93 -3.75 -0.95
N ARG A 24 4.05 -3.14 -1.33
CA ARG A 24 5.37 -3.78 -1.29
C ARG A 24 6.12 -3.48 0.00
N SER A 25 6.18 -2.22 0.40
CA SER A 25 6.89 -1.78 1.60
C SER A 25 6.20 -0.57 2.22
N MET A 26 6.41 -0.38 3.52
CA MET A 26 5.84 0.72 4.29
C MET A 26 6.84 1.14 5.37
N SER A 27 7.06 2.44 5.48
CA SER A 27 7.80 3.08 6.58
C SER A 27 6.92 4.13 7.23
N GLY A 28 6.94 4.22 8.56
CA GLY A 28 6.07 5.11 9.32
C GLY A 28 6.80 5.80 10.45
N THR A 29 6.58 7.10 10.60
CA THR A 29 7.06 7.88 11.75
C THR A 29 5.88 8.49 12.47
N GLU A 30 5.73 8.14 13.75
CA GLU A 30 4.69 8.67 14.63
C GLU A 30 5.30 9.27 15.90
N ARG A 31 4.73 10.38 16.36
CA ARG A 31 5.08 11.01 17.64
C ARG A 31 3.84 11.60 18.30
N LEU A 32 3.77 11.50 19.62
CA LEU A 32 2.63 12.00 20.38
C LEU A 32 2.47 13.52 20.17
N GLY A 33 1.27 13.95 19.77
CA GLY A 33 0.96 15.37 19.54
C GLY A 33 1.64 15.98 18.31
N ARG A 34 2.04 15.16 17.33
CA ARG A 34 2.56 15.57 16.02
C ARG A 34 1.83 14.81 14.91
N LEU A 35 1.93 15.31 13.68
CA LEU A 35 1.43 14.58 12.51
C LEU A 35 2.23 13.30 12.31
N PHE A 36 1.53 12.24 11.93
CA PHE A 36 2.16 11.03 11.44
C PHE A 36 2.56 11.21 9.98
N GLU A 37 3.56 10.45 9.57
CA GLU A 37 4.00 10.37 8.18
C GLU A 37 4.24 8.92 7.81
N TYR A 38 3.71 8.51 6.66
CA TYR A 38 3.88 7.17 6.11
C TYR A 38 4.37 7.26 4.68
N GLU A 39 5.46 6.57 4.41
CA GLU A 39 5.98 6.35 3.07
C GLU A 39 5.60 4.93 2.65
N LEU A 40 4.92 4.80 1.51
CA LEU A 40 4.38 3.54 1.00
C LEU A 40 4.95 3.29 -0.39
N GLU A 41 5.47 2.08 -0.62
CA GLU A 41 5.82 1.60 -1.97
C GLU A 41 4.72 0.64 -2.43
N LEU A 42 4.01 1.04 -3.48
CA LEU A 42 2.91 0.27 -4.06
C LEU A 42 3.30 -0.19 -5.47
N LEU A 43 2.84 -1.37 -5.86
CA LEU A 43 3.03 -1.92 -7.20
C LEU A 43 1.68 -2.02 -7.91
N SER A 44 1.68 -1.81 -9.22
CA SER A 44 0.55 -1.98 -10.12
C SER A 44 0.95 -2.86 -11.30
N GLU A 45 0.00 -3.60 -11.85
CA GLU A 45 0.15 -4.25 -13.17
C GLU A 45 -0.11 -3.28 -14.32
N ASP A 46 -0.95 -2.27 -14.07
CA ASP A 46 -1.19 -1.17 -14.99
C ASP A 46 -0.04 -0.17 -14.89
N HIS A 47 0.63 0.06 -16.03
CA HIS A 47 1.80 0.94 -16.14
C HIS A 47 1.40 2.40 -16.44
N ASP A 48 0.12 2.67 -16.67
CA ASP A 48 -0.41 4.01 -16.94
C ASP A 48 -0.84 4.76 -15.64
N ILE A 49 -0.59 4.16 -14.47
CA ILE A 49 -0.86 4.75 -13.13
C ILE A 49 0.39 4.88 -12.27
#